data_AF-A0A8J6SGH8-F1
#
_entry.id   AF-A0A8J6SGH8-F1
#
_cell.length_a   1.000
_cell.length_b   1.000
_cell.length_c   1.000
_cell.angle_alpha   90.00
_cell.angle_beta   90.00
_cell.angle_gamma   90.00
#
_symmetry.space_group_name_H-M   'P 1'
#
loop_
_entity.id
_entity.type
_entity.pdbx_description
1 polymer ?
#
loop_
_entity_poly.entity_id
_entity_poly.type
_entity_poly.pdbx_seq_one_letter_code
_entity_poly.pdbx_strand_id
1 'polypeptide(L)'
;MAEFTFGYNVEVKLVSGRQLSMPSTQASSVLLTNELWRIERAESSQDNFGKFWLRRDLTVRAVAKGVAGTALSGRECRFYIHPDNIVITQQLKDAGFEVRPNKHTRYAQGCIKRFGGFNNVINLINKQGADIISALVTHKAEQGGLYRDNIISFLDKQRGLSQKEADKVLKQKLPLLLENGLVRRGYSLCCPTCNLTDWYSLEEVREFIECRGCAENFQLPLHGLQFTYKPNELAARLVKEGGLAVLMTAALFSQIPRSGFIQFGGELLRLGEKKNFAEVDLFWLTGNAFIIVECKSYNDIDQQGIAEITDSLEKTLNVATLIYAQVVVLGIVTNSSDLSELFAIVADAAQKSKERGIGVHLALNGKLHLWGSVDGIEPWKVSLEELQVDKSPPEEEWSVGESPKSYGFGGLIESFDKNVLRRWEQELCKGT
;
A
#
# COMPACT_ATOMS: atom_id res chain seq x y z
N MET A 1 -32.50 30.21 -23.41
CA MET A 1 -32.07 28.81 -23.65
C MET A 1 -32.73 27.95 -22.60
N ALA A 2 -33.32 26.82 -22.98
CA ALA A 2 -33.86 25.88 -21.99
C ALA A 2 -32.70 25.19 -21.25
N GLU A 3 -32.75 25.18 -19.91
CA GLU A 3 -31.82 24.37 -19.10
C GLU A 3 -32.29 22.91 -19.15
N PHE A 4 -31.44 22.03 -19.66
CA PHE A 4 -31.68 20.59 -19.65
C PHE A 4 -30.66 19.91 -18.74
N THR A 5 -31.12 18.94 -17.94
CA THR A 5 -30.26 18.05 -17.17
C THR A 5 -30.00 16.79 -17.98
N PHE A 6 -28.75 16.37 -18.12
CA PHE A 6 -28.40 15.10 -18.73
C PHE A 6 -27.44 14.31 -17.84
N GLY A 7 -27.55 12.98 -17.90
CA GLY A 7 -26.61 12.08 -17.25
C GLY A 7 -25.32 11.96 -18.06
N TYR A 8 -24.19 11.82 -17.38
CA TYR A 8 -22.91 11.50 -17.98
C TYR A 8 -22.29 10.29 -17.32
N ASN A 9 -21.49 9.57 -18.10
CA ASN A 9 -20.56 8.55 -17.63
C ASN A 9 -19.22 8.81 -18.31
N VAL A 10 -18.19 9.13 -17.53
CA VAL A 10 -16.88 9.55 -18.02
C VAL A 10 -15.83 8.55 -17.55
N GLU A 11 -15.06 8.03 -18.51
CA GLU A 11 -13.85 7.27 -18.22
C GLU A 11 -12.73 8.23 -17.79
N VAL A 12 -12.18 8.02 -16.60
CA VAL A 12 -11.12 8.88 -16.05
C VAL A 12 -9.77 8.20 -16.20
N LYS A 13 -8.91 8.79 -17.06
CA LYS A 13 -7.50 8.40 -17.23
C LYS A 13 -6.60 9.48 -16.66
N LEU A 14 -5.73 9.10 -15.74
CA LEU A 14 -4.74 9.99 -15.15
C LEU A 14 -3.56 10.17 -16.11
N VAL A 15 -2.76 11.23 -15.92
CA VAL A 15 -1.54 11.50 -16.71
C VAL A 15 -0.55 10.35 -16.65
N SER A 16 -0.57 9.57 -15.55
CA SER A 16 0.21 8.34 -15.41
C SER A 16 -0.22 7.19 -16.32
N GLY A 17 -1.31 7.34 -17.08
CA GLY A 17 -1.95 6.29 -17.85
C GLY A 17 -2.85 5.36 -17.03
N ARG A 18 -2.90 5.52 -15.70
CA ARG A 18 -3.78 4.74 -14.81
C ARG A 18 -5.24 5.15 -15.02
N GLN A 19 -6.14 4.16 -15.04
CA GLN A 19 -7.58 4.38 -14.96
C GLN A 19 -7.99 4.54 -13.48
N LEU A 20 -8.92 5.47 -13.20
CA LEU A 20 -9.51 5.59 -11.87
C LEU A 20 -10.47 4.42 -11.63
N SER A 21 -10.22 3.65 -10.57
CA SER A 21 -11.10 2.57 -10.13
C SER A 21 -11.42 2.77 -8.66
N MET A 22 -12.65 3.22 -8.38
CA MET A 22 -13.17 3.43 -7.04
C MET A 22 -14.35 2.48 -6.81
N PRO A 23 -14.54 1.94 -5.60
CA PRO A 23 -15.72 1.14 -5.31
C PRO A 23 -16.96 2.02 -5.44
N SER A 24 -18.05 1.48 -5.98
CA SER A 24 -19.33 2.20 -6.10
C SER A 24 -20.07 2.27 -4.76
N THR A 25 -19.48 2.93 -3.77
CA THR A 25 -19.99 3.07 -2.39
C THR A 25 -20.45 4.49 -2.09
N GLN A 26 -21.15 4.66 -0.96
CA GLN A 26 -21.53 5.96 -0.45
C GLN A 26 -20.29 6.83 -0.14
N ALA A 27 -19.26 6.28 0.50
CA ALA A 27 -17.96 6.93 0.68
C ALA A 27 -17.43 7.56 -0.61
N SER A 28 -17.35 6.78 -1.69
CA SER A 28 -16.87 7.27 -2.99
C SER A 28 -17.73 8.41 -3.54
N SER A 29 -19.05 8.34 -3.40
CA SER A 29 -19.95 9.42 -3.82
C SER A 29 -19.75 10.70 -3.00
N VAL A 30 -19.60 10.59 -1.68
CA VAL A 30 -19.31 11.74 -0.80
C VAL A 30 -17.99 12.39 -1.18
N LEU A 31 -16.94 11.58 -1.40
CA LEU A 31 -15.63 12.04 -1.83
C LEU A 31 -15.69 12.74 -3.19
N LEU A 32 -16.35 12.14 -4.18
CA LEU A 32 -16.46 12.71 -5.53
C LEU A 32 -17.27 14.00 -5.57
N THR A 33 -18.21 14.21 -4.63
CA THR A 33 -19.11 15.39 -4.61
C THR A 33 -18.59 16.54 -3.75
N ASN A 34 -17.61 16.31 -2.87
CA ASN A 34 -17.19 17.28 -1.86
C ASN A 34 -15.67 17.52 -1.83
N GLU A 35 -15.31 18.77 -1.57
CA GLU A 35 -13.95 19.15 -1.20
C GLU A 35 -13.60 18.58 0.18
N LEU A 36 -12.31 18.29 0.40
CA LEU A 36 -11.84 17.65 1.63
C LEU A 36 -12.22 18.46 2.89
N TRP A 37 -12.02 19.78 2.87
CA TRP A 37 -12.34 20.63 4.02
C TRP A 37 -13.83 20.60 4.39
N ARG A 38 -14.74 20.34 3.43
CA ARG A 38 -16.18 20.20 3.72
C ARG A 38 -16.48 18.89 4.44
N ILE A 39 -15.79 17.82 4.03
CA ILE A 39 -15.88 16.52 4.67
C ILE A 39 -15.36 16.63 6.10
N GLU A 40 -14.14 17.16 6.28
CA GLU A 40 -13.53 17.37 7.60
C GLU A 40 -14.40 18.24 8.51
N ARG A 41 -14.98 19.33 7.96
CA ARG A 41 -15.89 20.19 8.72
C ARG A 41 -17.18 19.46 9.11
N ALA A 42 -17.76 18.68 8.20
CA ALA A 42 -18.96 17.90 8.47
C ALA A 42 -18.72 16.85 9.57
N GLU A 43 -17.54 16.24 9.60
CA GLU A 43 -17.14 15.25 10.61
C GLU A 43 -16.80 15.87 11.97
N SER A 44 -16.23 17.07 11.98
CA SER A 44 -15.90 17.80 13.22
C SER A 44 -17.12 18.39 13.95
N SER A 45 -18.26 18.49 13.27
CA SER A 45 -19.49 19.04 13.83
C SER A 45 -20.11 18.05 14.81
N GLN A 46 -20.22 18.42 16.08
CA GLN A 46 -20.88 17.58 17.09
C GLN A 46 -22.41 17.48 16.89
N ASP A 47 -22.98 18.41 16.12
CA ASP A 47 -24.39 18.47 15.77
C ASP A 47 -24.65 17.93 14.35
N ASN A 48 -25.89 17.51 14.10
CA ASN A 48 -26.32 17.07 12.76
C ASN A 48 -26.23 18.18 11.70
N PHE A 49 -25.92 19.43 12.09
CA PHE A 49 -25.70 20.55 11.18
C PHE A 49 -24.46 20.36 10.29
N GLY A 50 -23.48 19.57 10.72
CA GLY A 50 -22.31 19.21 9.91
C GLY A 50 -22.67 18.66 8.53
N LYS A 51 -23.74 17.86 8.45
CA LYS A 51 -24.18 17.22 7.20
C LYS A 51 -24.80 18.21 6.19
N PHE A 52 -25.04 19.47 6.54
CA PHE A 52 -25.49 20.50 5.58
C PHE A 52 -24.35 21.10 4.77
N TRP A 53 -23.10 20.91 5.21
CA TRP A 53 -21.91 21.36 4.48
C TRP A 53 -21.59 20.46 3.28
N LEU A 54 -22.06 19.21 3.31
CA LEU A 54 -21.96 18.27 2.21
C LEU A 54 -22.94 18.64 1.10
N ARG A 55 -22.45 18.72 -0.13
CA ARG A 55 -23.29 18.81 -1.33
C ARG A 55 -24.09 17.53 -1.47
N ARG A 56 -25.41 17.65 -1.48
CA ARG A 56 -26.36 16.53 -1.64
C ARG A 56 -27.08 16.56 -3.00
N ASP A 57 -26.97 17.70 -3.68
CA ASP A 57 -27.61 18.00 -4.95
C ASP A 57 -26.85 17.48 -6.17
N LEU A 58 -25.60 17.03 -5.98
CA LEU A 58 -24.79 16.41 -7.02
C LEU A 58 -24.91 14.88 -6.94
N THR A 59 -25.46 14.23 -7.96
CA THR A 59 -25.43 12.75 -8.04
C THR A 59 -24.15 12.27 -8.69
N VAL A 60 -22.98 12.59 -8.12
CA VAL A 60 -21.71 12.03 -8.63
C VAL A 60 -21.41 10.74 -7.89
N ARG A 61 -21.18 9.65 -8.63
CA ARG A 61 -20.79 8.35 -8.07
C ARG A 61 -19.69 7.69 -8.89
N ALA A 62 -18.91 6.85 -8.24
CA ALA A 62 -17.97 5.97 -8.92
C ALA A 62 -18.73 4.90 -9.71
N VAL A 63 -18.20 4.53 -10.87
CA VAL A 63 -18.67 3.40 -11.68
C VAL A 63 -17.47 2.62 -12.21
N ALA A 64 -17.69 1.42 -12.73
CA ALA A 64 -16.61 0.49 -13.12
C ALA A 64 -15.49 1.09 -14.00
N LYS A 65 -15.81 2.08 -14.85
CA LYS A 65 -14.85 2.73 -15.75
C LYS A 65 -14.48 4.17 -15.37
N GLY A 66 -14.99 4.72 -14.26
CA GLY A 66 -14.71 6.09 -13.87
C GLY A 66 -15.82 6.70 -13.02
N VAL A 67 -16.49 7.72 -13.54
CA VAL A 67 -17.44 8.53 -12.77
C VAL A 67 -18.72 8.75 -13.56
N ALA A 68 -19.86 8.54 -12.91
CA ALA A 68 -21.16 8.90 -13.45
C ALA A 68 -21.81 10.02 -12.63
N GLY A 69 -22.57 10.87 -13.30
CA GLY A 69 -23.40 11.86 -12.63
C GLY A 69 -24.30 12.62 -13.57
N THR A 70 -24.66 13.85 -13.21
CA THR A 70 -25.49 14.71 -14.05
C THR A 70 -24.91 16.09 -14.22
N ALA A 71 -25.15 16.67 -15.39
CA ALA A 71 -24.80 18.04 -15.71
C ALA A 71 -26.03 18.81 -16.19
N LEU A 72 -26.05 20.10 -15.87
CA LEU A 72 -26.99 21.07 -16.45
C LEU A 72 -26.32 21.72 -17.66
N SER A 73 -27.04 21.84 -18.77
CA SER A 73 -26.54 22.51 -19.97
C SER A 73 -26.02 23.92 -19.66
N GLY A 74 -24.82 24.24 -20.15
CA GLY A 74 -24.17 25.54 -19.92
C GLY A 74 -23.54 25.73 -18.53
N ARG A 75 -23.56 24.71 -17.65
CA ARG A 75 -22.90 24.76 -16.33
C ARG A 75 -21.71 23.80 -16.27
N GLU A 76 -20.67 24.23 -15.55
CA GLU A 76 -19.50 23.40 -15.28
C GLU A 76 -19.87 22.27 -14.30
N CYS A 77 -19.47 21.04 -14.62
CA CYS A 77 -19.57 19.91 -13.70
C CYS A 77 -18.20 19.66 -13.05
N ARG A 78 -18.19 19.43 -11.74
CA ARG A 78 -16.97 19.18 -10.96
C ARG A 78 -17.12 17.93 -10.13
N PHE A 79 -16.04 17.18 -10.03
CA PHE A 79 -15.88 16.11 -9.06
C PHE A 79 -14.47 16.15 -8.47
N TYR A 80 -14.29 15.57 -7.29
CA TYR A 80 -13.03 15.64 -6.55
C TYR A 80 -12.36 14.27 -6.47
N ILE A 81 -11.08 14.20 -6.83
CA ILE A 81 -10.23 13.03 -6.63
C ILE A 81 -9.33 13.32 -5.43
N HIS A 82 -9.41 12.47 -4.42
CA HIS A 82 -8.68 12.65 -3.16
C HIS A 82 -7.46 11.72 -3.09
N PRO A 83 -6.47 12.02 -2.24
CA PRO A 83 -5.36 11.11 -1.97
C PRO A 83 -5.81 9.73 -1.47
N ASP A 84 -5.06 8.68 -1.81
CA ASP A 84 -5.35 7.28 -1.47
C ASP A 84 -5.75 7.06 0.00
N ASN A 85 -5.02 7.70 0.92
CA ASN A 85 -5.27 7.56 2.34
C ASN A 85 -6.61 8.16 2.80
N ILE A 86 -7.11 9.19 2.10
CA ILE A 86 -8.42 9.77 2.41
C ILE A 86 -9.53 8.81 1.97
N VAL A 87 -9.38 8.22 0.77
CA VAL A 87 -10.38 7.29 0.23
C VAL A 87 -10.55 6.06 1.13
N ILE A 88 -9.44 5.44 1.53
CA ILE A 88 -9.47 4.26 2.40
C ILE A 88 -9.91 4.61 3.83
N THR A 89 -9.47 5.75 4.37
CA THR A 89 -9.93 6.20 5.70
C THR A 89 -11.44 6.39 5.73
N GLN A 90 -12.04 6.95 4.67
CA GLN A 90 -13.50 7.06 4.61
C GLN A 90 -14.19 5.70 4.55
N GLN A 91 -13.64 4.76 3.76
CA GLN A 91 -14.16 3.39 3.70
C GLN A 91 -14.13 2.69 5.08
N LEU A 92 -13.07 2.90 5.87
CA LEU A 92 -12.97 2.38 7.23
C LEU A 92 -13.97 3.05 8.19
N LYS A 93 -14.17 4.38 8.07
CA LYS A 93 -15.15 5.11 8.88
C LYS A 93 -16.58 4.64 8.62
N ASP A 94 -16.93 4.38 7.38
CA ASP A 94 -18.24 3.82 7.00
C ASP A 94 -18.45 2.43 7.63
N ALA A 95 -17.37 1.67 7.85
CA ALA A 95 -17.40 0.40 8.60
C ALA A 95 -17.33 0.58 10.13
N GLY A 96 -17.24 1.80 10.65
CA GLY A 96 -17.19 2.09 12.08
C GLY A 96 -15.79 2.12 12.69
N PHE A 97 -14.74 2.31 11.89
CA PHE A 97 -13.34 2.27 12.33
C PHE A 97 -12.54 3.54 11.97
N GLU A 98 -11.52 3.82 12.78
CA GLU A 98 -10.44 4.78 12.53
C GLU A 98 -9.12 4.01 12.44
N VAL A 99 -8.20 4.47 11.58
CA VAL A 99 -6.83 3.93 11.53
C VAL A 99 -5.82 4.98 11.99
N ARG A 100 -4.91 4.59 12.85
CA ARG A 100 -3.79 5.41 13.32
C ARG A 100 -2.46 4.79 12.93
N PRO A 101 -1.53 5.55 12.31
CA PRO A 101 -0.21 5.02 11.96
C PRO A 101 0.53 4.44 13.19
N ASN A 102 0.87 3.15 13.14
CA ASN A 102 1.77 2.52 14.11
C ASN A 102 3.24 2.84 13.78
N LYS A 103 4.19 2.26 14.52
CA LYS A 103 5.63 2.53 14.30
C LYS A 103 6.08 2.13 12.89
N HIS A 104 5.71 0.93 12.45
CA HIS A 104 6.07 0.34 11.16
C HIS A 104 5.63 1.24 10.00
N THR A 105 4.36 1.65 10.01
CA THR A 105 3.77 2.58 9.04
C THR A 105 4.48 3.93 9.03
N ARG A 106 4.80 4.51 10.21
CA ARG A 106 5.48 5.81 10.28
C ARG A 106 6.86 5.77 9.65
N TYR A 107 7.62 4.68 9.83
CA TYR A 107 8.93 4.53 9.19
C TYR A 107 8.80 4.37 7.67
N ALA A 108 7.83 3.57 7.19
CA ALA A 108 7.55 3.43 5.76
C ALA A 108 7.14 4.76 5.11
N GLN A 109 6.22 5.50 5.73
CA GLN A 109 5.81 6.83 5.29
C GLN A 109 6.95 7.84 5.34
N GLY A 110 7.77 7.79 6.39
CA GLY A 110 8.98 8.62 6.52
C GLY A 110 9.95 8.38 5.38
N CYS A 111 10.18 7.13 4.99
CA CYS A 111 10.96 6.77 3.81
C CYS A 111 10.34 7.37 2.54
N ILE A 112 9.06 7.12 2.29
CA ILE A 112 8.35 7.67 1.11
C ILE A 112 8.48 9.18 1.00
N LYS A 113 8.28 9.90 2.11
CA LYS A 113 8.43 11.36 2.16
C LYS A 113 9.86 11.79 1.87
N ARG A 114 10.85 11.14 2.50
CA ARG A 114 12.27 11.48 2.34
C ARG A 114 12.76 11.31 0.90
N PHE A 115 12.25 10.32 0.19
CA PHE A 115 12.71 9.97 -1.17
C PHE A 115 11.83 10.55 -2.27
N GLY A 116 11.00 11.53 -1.96
CA GLY A 116 10.22 12.27 -2.97
C GLY A 116 9.09 11.44 -3.59
N GLY A 117 8.57 10.45 -2.87
CA GLY A 117 7.37 9.72 -3.26
C GLY A 117 7.53 8.20 -3.36
N PHE A 118 6.38 7.54 -3.47
CA PHE A 118 6.27 6.08 -3.41
C PHE A 118 7.02 5.38 -4.54
N ASN A 119 6.92 5.90 -5.78
CA ASN A 119 7.61 5.32 -6.94
C ASN A 119 9.14 5.33 -6.82
N ASN A 120 9.71 6.37 -6.22
CA ASN A 120 11.16 6.45 -6.01
C ASN A 120 11.62 5.41 -4.99
N VAL A 121 10.88 5.27 -3.89
CA VAL A 121 11.14 4.22 -2.89
C VAL A 121 11.03 2.84 -3.51
N ILE A 122 9.98 2.59 -4.29
CA ILE A 122 9.82 1.35 -5.03
C ILE A 122 11.03 1.08 -5.92
N ASN A 123 11.49 2.06 -6.70
CA ASN A 123 12.65 1.89 -7.59
C ASN A 123 13.97 1.61 -6.84
N LEU A 124 14.11 2.15 -5.62
CA LEU A 124 15.28 1.95 -4.76
C LEU A 124 15.25 0.59 -4.06
N ILE A 125 14.09 0.18 -3.55
CA ILE A 125 13.90 -1.04 -2.76
C ILE A 125 13.74 -2.26 -3.68
N ASN A 126 12.95 -2.14 -4.76
CA ASN A 126 12.87 -3.17 -5.79
C ASN A 126 14.23 -3.32 -6.49
N LYS A 127 14.53 -4.55 -6.92
CA LYS A 127 15.82 -4.93 -7.55
C LYS A 127 16.98 -4.92 -6.54
N GLN A 128 16.86 -5.71 -5.47
CA GLN A 128 17.96 -6.07 -4.53
C GLN A 128 18.53 -4.92 -3.67
N GLY A 129 18.00 -3.70 -3.75
CA GLY A 129 18.38 -2.61 -2.84
C GLY A 129 17.94 -2.88 -1.40
N ALA A 130 16.76 -3.48 -1.24
CA ALA A 130 16.26 -4.02 0.02
C ALA A 130 17.28 -4.94 0.70
N ASP A 131 17.87 -5.87 -0.07
CA ASP A 131 18.80 -6.88 0.44
C ASP A 131 20.09 -6.25 0.98
N ILE A 132 20.57 -5.19 0.33
CA ILE A 132 21.71 -4.42 0.82
C ILE A 132 21.38 -3.76 2.16
N ILE A 133 20.21 -3.12 2.28
CA ILE A 133 19.81 -2.48 3.54
C ILE A 133 19.68 -3.54 4.64
N SER A 134 19.06 -4.69 4.35
CA SER A 134 18.95 -5.81 5.30
C SER A 134 20.32 -6.32 5.76
N ALA A 135 21.30 -6.44 4.85
CA ALA A 135 22.67 -6.81 5.21
C ALA A 135 23.29 -5.83 6.22
N LEU A 136 23.02 -4.54 6.02
CA LEU A 136 23.56 -3.43 6.82
C LEU A 136 22.87 -3.26 8.18
N VAL A 137 21.76 -3.95 8.43
CA VAL A 137 21.04 -3.93 9.72
C VAL A 137 21.36 -5.17 10.57
N THR A 138 22.24 -6.06 10.10
CA THR A 138 22.74 -7.17 10.91
C THR A 138 23.50 -6.66 12.15
N HIS A 139 23.44 -7.39 13.27
CA HIS A 139 24.07 -6.98 14.54
C HIS A 139 25.54 -6.56 14.41
N LYS A 140 26.31 -7.22 13.53
CA LYS A 140 27.73 -6.86 13.27
C LYS A 140 27.87 -5.50 12.60
N ALA A 141 26.96 -5.15 11.69
CA ALA A 141 26.97 -3.88 10.98
C ALA A 141 26.54 -2.70 11.87
N GLU A 142 25.78 -2.94 12.94
CA GLU A 142 25.35 -1.88 13.85
C GLU A 142 26.51 -1.22 14.60
N GLN A 143 27.53 -2.00 14.96
CA GLN A 143 28.68 -1.50 15.73
C GLN A 143 29.71 -0.77 14.85
N GLY A 144 30.15 -1.39 13.75
CA GLY A 144 31.26 -0.87 12.91
C GLY A 144 30.90 -0.55 11.47
N GLY A 145 29.62 -0.62 11.09
CA GLY A 145 29.23 -0.71 9.67
C GLY A 145 29.68 -2.04 9.05
N LEU A 146 29.43 -2.19 7.76
CA LEU A 146 29.78 -3.41 7.02
C LEU A 146 30.73 -3.09 5.86
N TYR A 147 31.77 -3.90 5.69
CA TYR A 147 32.64 -3.79 4.52
C TYR A 147 31.94 -4.30 3.28
N ARG A 148 32.44 -3.83 2.12
CA ARG A 148 31.96 -4.23 0.80
C ARG A 148 31.88 -5.75 0.63
N ASP A 149 32.95 -6.46 0.96
CA ASP A 149 33.04 -7.91 0.74
C ASP A 149 32.10 -8.69 1.67
N ASN A 150 31.82 -8.15 2.86
CA ASN A 150 30.81 -8.72 3.74
C ASN A 150 29.39 -8.52 3.21
N ILE A 151 29.09 -7.38 2.57
CA ILE A 151 27.79 -7.19 1.88
C ILE A 151 27.66 -8.19 0.73
N ILE A 152 28.71 -8.36 -0.08
CA ILE A 152 28.69 -9.32 -1.20
C ILE A 152 28.49 -10.74 -0.68
N SER A 153 29.23 -11.15 0.36
CA SER A 153 29.06 -12.48 0.98
C SER A 153 27.66 -12.69 1.55
N PHE A 154 27.04 -11.64 2.10
CA PHE A 154 25.64 -11.72 2.56
C PHE A 154 24.68 -11.94 1.40
N LEU A 155 24.81 -11.16 0.31
CA LEU A 155 23.95 -11.29 -0.87
C LEU A 155 24.10 -12.66 -1.55
N ASP A 156 25.34 -13.14 -1.65
CA ASP A 156 25.68 -14.48 -2.17
C ASP A 156 24.94 -15.58 -1.37
N LYS A 157 25.08 -15.56 -0.04
CA LYS A 157 24.45 -16.55 0.84
C LYS A 157 22.92 -16.47 0.87
N GLN A 158 22.36 -15.26 0.94
CA GLN A 158 20.91 -15.09 1.15
C GLN A 158 20.10 -15.24 -0.14
N ARG A 159 20.70 -14.96 -1.30
CA ARG A 159 19.99 -15.00 -2.60
C ARG A 159 20.51 -16.09 -3.53
N GLY A 160 21.53 -16.85 -3.13
CA GLY A 160 22.20 -17.82 -3.99
C GLY A 160 22.86 -17.18 -5.21
N LEU A 161 23.25 -15.90 -5.11
CA LEU A 161 23.90 -15.17 -6.20
C LEU A 161 25.36 -15.54 -6.26
N SER A 162 25.93 -15.73 -7.46
CA SER A 162 27.37 -15.82 -7.56
C SER A 162 28.03 -14.52 -7.05
N GLN A 163 29.26 -14.62 -6.53
CA GLN A 163 30.06 -13.45 -6.13
C GLN A 163 30.08 -12.33 -7.18
N LYS A 164 30.19 -12.68 -8.47
CA LYS A 164 30.19 -11.72 -9.58
C LYS A 164 28.84 -11.02 -9.75
N GLU A 165 27.73 -11.72 -9.54
CA GLU A 165 26.39 -11.14 -9.59
C GLU A 165 26.15 -10.23 -8.38
N ALA A 166 26.45 -10.70 -7.17
CA ALA A 166 26.35 -9.89 -5.96
C ALA A 166 27.21 -8.60 -6.04
N ASP A 167 28.42 -8.70 -6.60
CA ASP A 167 29.29 -7.56 -6.89
C ASP A 167 28.66 -6.54 -7.85
N LYS A 168 28.04 -7.04 -8.93
CA LYS A 168 27.33 -6.21 -9.93
C LYS A 168 26.13 -5.50 -9.30
N VAL A 169 25.34 -6.22 -8.50
CA VAL A 169 24.20 -5.66 -7.76
C VAL A 169 24.68 -4.53 -6.84
N LEU A 170 25.72 -4.79 -6.04
CA LEU A 170 26.25 -3.81 -5.11
C LEU A 170 26.75 -2.55 -5.84
N LYS A 171 27.49 -2.71 -6.95
CA LYS A 171 27.98 -1.59 -7.78
C LYS A 171 26.85 -0.74 -8.36
N GLN A 172 25.72 -1.35 -8.71
CA GLN A 172 24.58 -0.63 -9.28
C GLN A 172 23.72 0.05 -8.22
N LYS A 173 23.56 -0.57 -7.06
CA LYS A 173 22.54 -0.17 -6.07
C LYS A 173 23.08 0.64 -4.91
N LEU A 174 24.28 0.33 -4.43
CA LEU A 174 24.88 1.08 -3.32
C LEU A 174 25.03 2.59 -3.62
N PRO A 175 25.44 3.02 -4.84
CA PRO A 175 25.50 4.46 -5.15
C PRO A 175 24.15 5.15 -5.01
N LEU A 176 23.07 4.52 -5.48
CA LEU A 176 21.71 5.07 -5.37
C LEU A 176 21.27 5.17 -3.89
N LEU A 177 21.58 4.15 -3.09
CA LEU A 177 21.29 4.17 -1.65
C LEU A 177 22.08 5.26 -0.91
N LEU A 178 23.33 5.51 -1.32
CA LEU A 178 24.16 6.59 -0.78
C LEU A 178 23.65 7.98 -1.21
N GLU A 179 23.36 8.16 -2.50
CA GLU A 179 22.87 9.42 -3.08
C GLU A 179 21.55 9.86 -2.44
N ASN A 180 20.66 8.91 -2.18
CA ASN A 180 19.40 9.17 -1.49
C ASN A 180 19.60 9.32 0.04
N GLY A 181 20.75 8.93 0.57
CA GLY A 181 21.06 9.01 2.00
C GLY A 181 20.36 7.95 2.85
N LEU A 182 19.93 6.83 2.25
CA LEU A 182 19.49 5.61 2.96
C LEU A 182 20.65 4.92 3.65
N VAL A 183 21.80 4.95 3.01
CA VAL A 183 23.06 4.39 3.48
C VAL A 183 24.06 5.54 3.58
N ARG A 184 24.96 5.44 4.55
CA ARG A 184 26.09 6.34 4.72
C ARG A 184 27.38 5.56 4.58
N ARG A 185 28.40 6.24 4.07
CA ARG A 185 29.78 5.74 3.99
C ARG A 185 30.57 6.28 5.18
N GLY A 186 31.48 5.49 5.71
CA GLY A 186 32.31 5.86 6.85
C GLY A 186 33.46 4.89 7.08
N TYR A 187 34.01 4.92 8.28
CA TYR A 187 35.09 4.04 8.73
C TYR A 187 34.75 3.42 10.08
N SER A 188 35.15 2.15 10.26
CA SER A 188 35.22 1.51 11.56
C SER A 188 36.60 1.78 12.16
N LEU A 189 36.68 2.56 13.23
CA LEU A 189 37.95 3.00 13.81
C LEU A 189 38.06 2.52 15.25
N CYS A 190 39.23 1.99 15.61
CA CYS A 190 39.57 1.58 16.97
C CYS A 190 40.36 2.70 17.66
N CYS A 191 39.87 3.16 18.81
CA CYS A 191 40.57 4.16 19.62
C CYS A 191 41.85 3.55 20.22
N PRO A 192 43.04 4.15 20.01
CA PRO A 192 44.29 3.61 20.55
C PRO A 192 44.39 3.70 22.07
N THR A 193 43.59 4.57 22.71
CA THR A 193 43.62 4.78 24.17
C THR A 193 42.73 3.77 24.90
N CYS A 194 41.47 3.60 24.48
CA CYS A 194 40.50 2.77 25.20
C CYS A 194 40.10 1.49 24.45
N ASN A 195 40.64 1.24 23.26
CA ASN A 195 40.32 0.11 22.37
C ASN A 195 38.86 0.01 21.93
N LEU A 196 38.05 1.05 22.15
CA LEU A 196 36.68 1.09 21.62
C LEU A 196 36.72 1.19 20.10
N THR A 197 36.10 0.23 19.42
CA THR A 197 35.81 0.32 17.99
C THR A 197 34.43 0.93 17.78
N ASP A 198 34.36 2.01 17.03
CA ASP A 198 33.11 2.68 16.67
C ASP A 198 33.12 3.12 15.20
N TRP A 199 31.93 3.38 14.66
CA TRP A 199 31.72 3.81 13.29
C TRP A 199 31.60 5.33 13.19
N TYR A 200 32.44 5.93 12.35
CA TYR A 200 32.45 7.35 12.06
C TYR A 200 32.02 7.58 10.63
N SER A 201 30.99 8.41 10.41
CA SER A 201 30.56 8.75 9.06
C SER A 201 31.63 9.58 8.35
N LEU A 202 31.67 9.51 7.02
CA LEU A 202 32.64 10.27 6.22
C LEU A 202 32.55 11.78 6.45
N GLU A 203 31.37 12.28 6.85
CA GLU A 203 31.13 13.69 7.18
C GLU A 203 31.72 14.11 8.54
N GLU A 204 31.90 13.17 9.46
CA GLU A 204 32.47 13.39 10.80
C GLU A 204 34.00 13.22 10.84
N VAL A 205 34.55 12.50 9.86
CA VAL A 205 35.96 12.11 9.83
C VAL A 205 36.85 13.31 9.48
N ARG A 206 37.82 13.57 10.34
CA ARG A 206 38.87 14.59 10.20
C ARG A 206 40.23 13.95 10.44
N GLU A 207 41.32 14.71 10.27
CA GLU A 207 42.68 14.24 10.59
C GLU A 207 42.80 13.79 12.05
N PHE A 208 42.12 14.49 12.96
CA PHE A 208 41.99 14.13 14.36
C PHE A 208 40.53 13.85 14.71
N ILE A 209 40.28 12.73 15.35
CA ILE A 209 38.95 12.22 15.65
C ILE A 209 38.83 12.07 17.16
N GLU A 210 37.75 12.59 17.72
CA GLU A 210 37.41 12.41 19.12
C GLU A 210 36.77 11.04 19.33
N CYS A 211 37.31 10.23 20.24
CA CYS A 211 36.73 8.94 20.59
C CYS A 211 35.40 9.13 21.34
N ARG A 212 34.30 8.58 20.81
CA ARG A 212 32.97 8.60 21.45
C ARG A 212 32.90 7.88 22.81
N GLY A 213 33.92 7.10 23.17
CA GLY A 213 34.02 6.42 24.46
C GLY A 213 34.77 7.24 25.52
N CYS A 214 36.06 7.52 25.28
CA CYS A 214 36.93 8.17 26.27
C CYS A 214 37.18 9.66 25.99
N ALA A 215 36.58 10.24 24.96
CA ALA A 215 36.75 11.64 24.53
C ALA A 215 38.19 12.06 24.14
N GLU A 216 39.14 11.13 24.11
CA GLU A 216 40.50 11.41 23.65
C GLU A 216 40.54 11.56 22.13
N ASN A 217 41.35 12.50 21.66
CA ASN A 217 41.60 12.70 20.23
C ASN A 217 42.69 11.73 19.76
N PHE A 218 42.47 11.10 18.61
CA PHE A 218 43.48 10.29 17.94
C PHE A 218 43.57 10.65 16.46
N GLN A 219 44.76 10.47 15.89
CA GLN A 219 44.99 10.71 14.47
C GLN A 219 44.35 9.59 13.65
N LEU A 220 43.69 9.97 12.55
CA LEU A 220 43.16 9.02 11.58
C LEU A 220 44.29 8.13 11.03
N PRO A 221 44.15 6.78 11.03
CA PRO A 221 45.20 5.89 10.52
C PRO A 221 45.56 6.17 9.05
N LEU A 222 46.85 6.29 8.74
CA LEU A 222 47.32 6.59 7.37
C LEU A 222 47.25 5.39 6.41
N HIS A 223 47.14 4.17 6.93
CA HIS A 223 47.17 2.93 6.14
C HIS A 223 46.05 1.98 6.55
N GLY A 224 45.62 1.13 5.61
CA GLY A 224 44.65 0.05 5.87
C GLY A 224 43.20 0.51 6.02
N LEU A 225 42.89 1.79 5.78
CA LEU A 225 41.52 2.28 5.83
C LEU A 225 40.70 1.76 4.66
N GLN A 226 39.61 1.07 4.99
CA GLN A 226 38.60 0.64 4.04
C GLN A 226 37.25 1.23 4.44
N PHE A 227 36.46 1.63 3.45
CA PHE A 227 35.12 2.13 3.69
C PHE A 227 34.21 1.03 4.24
N THR A 228 33.48 1.37 5.29
CA THR A 228 32.31 0.62 5.74
C THR A 228 31.05 1.41 5.49
N TYR A 229 29.94 0.69 5.42
CA TYR A 229 28.63 1.25 5.11
C TYR A 229 27.67 0.98 6.27
N LYS A 230 26.80 1.94 6.57
CA LYS A 230 25.80 1.82 7.64
C LYS A 230 24.49 2.45 7.16
N PRO A 231 23.31 1.88 7.47
CA PRO A 231 22.06 2.53 7.11
C PRO A 231 21.88 3.78 7.98
N ASN A 232 21.11 4.76 7.49
CA ASN A 232 20.64 5.83 8.36
C ASN A 232 19.63 5.28 9.39
N GLU A 233 19.34 6.03 10.46
CA GLU A 233 18.45 5.55 11.52
C GLU A 233 17.04 5.19 11.00
N LEU A 234 16.51 5.96 10.05
CA LEU A 234 15.19 5.70 9.47
C LEU A 234 15.16 4.35 8.71
N ALA A 235 16.18 4.05 7.92
CA ALA A 235 16.32 2.80 7.17
C ALA A 235 16.59 1.62 8.11
N ALA A 236 17.41 1.83 9.14
CA ALA A 236 17.65 0.82 10.17
C ALA A 236 16.35 0.44 10.88
N ARG A 237 15.56 1.43 11.31
CA ARG A 237 14.26 1.23 11.94
C ARG A 237 13.26 0.58 11.00
N LEU A 238 13.20 1.01 9.74
CA LEU A 238 12.34 0.40 8.72
C LEU A 238 12.55 -1.13 8.64
N VAL A 239 13.80 -1.59 8.64
CA VAL A 239 14.10 -3.04 8.56
C VAL A 239 13.82 -3.73 9.90
N LYS A 240 14.31 -3.19 11.02
CA LYS A 240 14.14 -3.80 12.36
C LYS A 240 12.67 -3.97 12.74
N GLU A 241 11.85 -3.06 12.27
CA GLU A 241 10.45 -2.95 12.61
C GLU A 241 9.60 -3.52 11.44
N GLY A 242 10.13 -4.43 10.60
CA GLY A 242 9.33 -5.14 9.58
C GLY A 242 8.76 -4.30 8.43
N GLY A 243 8.95 -2.98 8.42
CA GLY A 243 8.40 -2.06 7.42
C GLY A 243 8.93 -2.30 6.01
N LEU A 244 10.03 -3.04 5.86
CA LEU A 244 10.53 -3.47 4.55
C LEU A 244 9.55 -4.42 3.85
N ALA A 245 8.96 -5.38 4.56
CA ALA A 245 7.96 -6.29 4.00
C ALA A 245 6.73 -5.50 3.51
N VAL A 246 6.26 -4.55 4.33
CA VAL A 246 5.15 -3.65 3.98
C VAL A 246 5.44 -2.87 2.70
N LEU A 247 6.63 -2.28 2.57
CA LEU A 247 7.02 -1.55 1.36
C LEU A 247 7.14 -2.46 0.13
N MET A 248 7.69 -3.66 0.28
CA MET A 248 7.81 -4.62 -0.83
C MET A 248 6.44 -5.12 -1.30
N THR A 249 5.52 -5.40 -0.38
CA THR A 249 4.15 -5.81 -0.73
C THR A 249 3.36 -4.66 -1.35
N ALA A 250 3.50 -3.43 -0.84
CA ALA A 250 2.91 -2.25 -1.50
C ALA A 250 3.49 -2.05 -2.92
N ALA A 251 4.80 -2.26 -3.09
CA ALA A 251 5.47 -2.19 -4.39
C ALA A 251 4.94 -3.26 -5.36
N LEU A 252 4.66 -4.47 -4.88
CA LEU A 252 4.02 -5.53 -5.65
C LEU A 252 2.67 -5.06 -6.20
N PHE A 253 1.79 -4.56 -5.33
CA PHE A 253 0.44 -4.15 -5.73
C PHE A 253 0.43 -2.95 -6.67
N SER A 254 1.42 -2.06 -6.56
CA SER A 254 1.57 -0.93 -7.49
C SER A 254 1.79 -1.37 -8.95
N GLN A 255 2.31 -2.58 -9.16
CA GLN A 255 2.60 -3.16 -10.47
C GLN A 255 1.40 -3.93 -11.06
N ILE A 256 0.35 -4.17 -10.28
CA ILE A 256 -0.87 -4.82 -10.76
C ILE A 256 -1.64 -3.82 -11.65
N PRO A 257 -2.10 -4.21 -12.86
CA PRO A 257 -2.80 -3.30 -13.76
C PRO A 257 -4.09 -2.79 -13.11
N ARG A 258 -4.44 -1.52 -13.39
CA ARG A 258 -5.55 -0.84 -12.71
C ARG A 258 -5.42 -0.88 -11.18
N SER A 259 -4.17 -0.83 -10.69
CA SER A 259 -3.89 -0.75 -9.26
C SER A 259 -4.78 0.31 -8.62
N GLY A 260 -5.49 -0.08 -7.56
CA GLY A 260 -6.35 0.81 -6.80
C GLY A 260 -5.57 1.79 -5.90
N PHE A 261 -6.22 2.22 -4.83
CA PHE A 261 -5.65 3.07 -3.79
C PHE A 261 -4.88 2.23 -2.78
N ILE A 262 -3.69 2.68 -2.38
CA ILE A 262 -2.88 1.99 -1.38
C ILE A 262 -2.68 2.90 -0.18
N GLN A 263 -2.99 2.39 1.02
CA GLN A 263 -2.73 3.09 2.28
C GLN A 263 -1.95 2.19 3.23
N PHE A 264 -0.80 2.65 3.69
CA PHE A 264 -0.10 2.02 4.82
C PHE A 264 -0.99 2.07 6.06
N GLY A 265 -1.13 0.94 6.73
CA GLY A 265 -2.10 0.76 7.79
C GLY A 265 -1.62 1.23 9.16
N GLY A 266 -2.01 0.53 10.21
CA GLY A 266 -1.65 0.83 11.59
C GLY A 266 -2.64 0.25 12.58
N GLU A 267 -2.78 0.92 13.72
CA GLU A 267 -3.73 0.57 14.77
C GLU A 267 -5.15 0.92 14.30
N LEU A 268 -6.03 -0.09 14.25
CA LEU A 268 -7.45 0.08 14.02
C LEU A 268 -8.16 0.30 15.35
N LEU A 269 -8.95 1.35 15.43
CA LEU A 269 -9.80 1.65 16.57
C LEU A 269 -11.26 1.64 16.11
N ARG A 270 -12.16 1.13 16.94
CA ARG A 270 -13.59 1.38 16.74
C ARG A 270 -13.85 2.87 17.00
N LEU A 271 -14.71 3.49 16.19
CA LEU A 271 -15.03 4.91 16.35
C LEU A 271 -15.54 5.20 17.76
N GLY A 272 -14.92 6.18 18.43
CA GLY A 272 -15.21 6.54 19.81
C GLY A 272 -14.46 5.74 20.88
N GLU A 273 -13.76 4.67 20.51
CA GLU A 273 -12.93 3.89 21.44
C GLU A 273 -11.49 4.40 21.48
N LYS A 274 -10.84 4.24 22.64
CA LYS A 274 -9.42 4.59 22.83
C LYS A 274 -8.49 3.38 22.70
N LYS A 275 -9.03 2.18 22.88
CA LYS A 275 -8.23 0.95 22.86
C LYS A 275 -8.05 0.50 21.42
N ASN A 276 -6.84 0.07 21.09
CA ASN A 276 -6.57 -0.59 19.83
C ASN A 276 -7.41 -1.88 19.73
N PHE A 277 -8.13 -2.02 18.62
CA PHE A 277 -8.92 -3.20 18.29
C PHE A 277 -8.04 -4.25 17.58
N ALA A 278 -7.27 -3.82 16.58
CA ALA A 278 -6.41 -4.69 15.78
C ALA A 278 -5.32 -3.89 15.07
N GLU A 279 -4.32 -4.56 14.52
CA GLU A 279 -3.36 -3.93 13.61
C GLU A 279 -3.55 -4.51 12.20
N VAL A 280 -3.35 -3.66 11.19
CA VAL A 280 -3.28 -4.03 9.78
C VAL A 280 -2.13 -3.28 9.16
N ASP A 281 -1.23 -3.96 8.44
CA ASP A 281 -0.03 -3.32 7.90
C ASP A 281 -0.29 -2.49 6.64
N LEU A 282 -1.20 -2.94 5.79
CA LEU A 282 -1.48 -2.31 4.51
C LEU A 282 -2.93 -2.54 4.08
N PHE A 283 -3.51 -1.48 3.51
CA PHE A 283 -4.82 -1.50 2.87
C PHE A 283 -4.65 -1.30 1.38
N TRP A 284 -5.44 -2.04 0.60
CA TRP A 284 -5.51 -1.88 -0.84
C TRP A 284 -6.97 -1.87 -1.29
N LEU A 285 -7.43 -0.75 -1.83
CA LEU A 285 -8.80 -0.57 -2.27
C LEU A 285 -8.86 -0.45 -3.78
N THR A 286 -9.53 -1.40 -4.41
CA THR A 286 -9.76 -1.45 -5.84
C THR A 286 -11.23 -1.15 -6.16
N GLY A 287 -11.60 -1.04 -7.43
CA GLY A 287 -13.01 -0.91 -7.81
C GLY A 287 -13.87 -2.12 -7.42
N ASN A 288 -13.25 -3.29 -7.28
CA ASN A 288 -13.97 -4.54 -7.07
C ASN A 288 -13.86 -5.04 -5.61
N ALA A 289 -12.76 -4.75 -4.91
CA ALA A 289 -12.50 -5.26 -3.57
C ALA A 289 -11.77 -4.26 -2.68
N PHE A 290 -12.12 -4.29 -1.41
CA PHE A 290 -11.34 -3.81 -0.28
C PHE A 290 -10.50 -4.97 0.28
N ILE A 291 -9.20 -4.75 0.32
CA ILE A 291 -8.19 -5.77 0.60
C ILE A 291 -7.39 -5.30 1.81
N ILE A 292 -7.20 -6.19 2.79
CA ILE A 292 -6.28 -5.97 3.90
C ILE A 292 -5.12 -6.92 3.83
N VAL A 293 -3.98 -6.45 4.33
CA VAL A 293 -2.71 -7.14 4.13
C VAL A 293 -1.95 -7.13 5.44
N GLU A 294 -1.46 -8.31 5.80
CA GLU A 294 -0.57 -8.52 6.93
C GLU A 294 0.82 -8.87 6.39
N CYS A 295 1.86 -8.19 6.86
CA CYS A 295 3.20 -8.30 6.30
C CYS A 295 4.20 -8.83 7.34
N LYS A 296 4.96 -9.85 6.97
CA LYS A 296 6.03 -10.42 7.81
C LYS A 296 7.33 -10.58 7.03
N SER A 297 8.44 -10.47 7.75
CA SER A 297 9.77 -10.75 7.21
C SER A 297 10.43 -11.83 8.06
N TYR A 298 10.92 -12.86 7.39
CA TYR A 298 11.64 -13.96 8.01
C TYR A 298 12.98 -14.14 7.31
N ASN A 299 14.03 -14.52 8.02
CA ASN A 299 15.23 -15.02 7.34
C ASN A 299 15.00 -16.48 6.92
N ASP A 300 14.51 -17.27 7.87
CA ASP A 300 14.03 -18.63 7.68
C ASP A 300 12.70 -18.80 8.40
N ILE A 301 11.84 -19.70 7.94
CA ILE A 301 10.51 -19.94 8.52
C ILE A 301 10.56 -21.29 9.22
N ASP A 302 10.74 -21.25 10.54
CA ASP A 302 10.68 -22.43 11.39
C ASP A 302 9.24 -22.68 11.90
N GLN A 303 9.07 -23.70 12.73
CA GLN A 303 7.79 -24.07 13.32
C GLN A 303 7.17 -22.95 14.17
N GLN A 304 8.00 -22.12 14.81
CA GLN A 304 7.50 -20.97 15.56
C GLN A 304 6.99 -19.90 14.59
N GLY A 305 7.73 -19.59 13.53
CA GLY A 305 7.32 -18.66 12.48
C GLY A 305 6.00 -19.10 11.83
N ILE A 306 5.83 -20.39 11.57
CA ILE A 306 4.58 -20.98 11.07
C ILE A 306 3.41 -20.74 12.04
N ALA A 307 3.60 -20.99 13.34
CA ALA A 307 2.56 -20.76 14.34
C ALA A 307 2.17 -19.26 14.43
N GLU A 308 3.16 -18.37 14.40
CA GLU A 308 2.94 -16.92 14.38
C GLU A 308 2.19 -16.45 13.13
N ILE A 309 2.56 -16.96 11.95
CA ILE A 309 1.87 -16.67 10.69
C ILE A 309 0.41 -17.11 10.76
N THR A 310 0.16 -18.32 11.26
CA THR A 310 -1.19 -18.89 11.35
C THR A 310 -2.09 -18.06 12.26
N ASP A 311 -1.59 -17.69 13.45
CA ASP A 311 -2.31 -16.83 14.40
C ASP A 311 -2.56 -15.43 13.81
N SER A 312 -1.56 -14.84 13.15
CA SER A 312 -1.68 -13.53 12.50
C SER A 312 -2.72 -13.54 11.37
N LEU A 313 -2.76 -14.61 10.58
CA LEU A 313 -3.71 -14.77 9.47
C LEU A 313 -5.15 -14.91 9.98
N GLU A 314 -5.39 -15.72 11.01
CA GLU A 314 -6.74 -15.86 11.59
C GLU A 314 -7.23 -14.55 12.21
N LYS A 315 -6.36 -13.83 12.93
CA LYS A 315 -6.67 -12.48 13.44
C LYS A 315 -7.05 -11.53 12.30
N THR A 316 -6.28 -11.53 11.22
CA THR A 316 -6.53 -10.69 10.05
C THR A 316 -7.85 -11.05 9.37
N LEU A 317 -8.18 -12.33 9.23
CA LEU A 317 -9.47 -12.79 8.70
C LEU A 317 -10.66 -12.29 9.53
N ASN A 318 -10.53 -12.30 10.86
CA ASN A 318 -11.56 -11.77 11.75
C ASN A 318 -11.72 -10.25 11.60
N VAL A 319 -10.62 -9.52 11.42
CA VAL A 319 -10.65 -8.08 11.10
C VAL A 319 -11.33 -7.85 9.75
N ALA A 320 -10.99 -8.63 8.71
CA ALA A 320 -11.56 -8.52 7.38
C ALA A 320 -13.09 -8.62 7.39
N THR A 321 -13.63 -9.59 8.13
CA THR A 321 -15.09 -9.75 8.29
C THR A 321 -15.74 -8.51 8.90
N LEU A 322 -15.11 -7.90 9.91
CA LEU A 322 -15.67 -6.75 10.62
C LEU A 322 -15.63 -5.45 9.82
N ILE A 323 -14.61 -5.29 8.97
CA ILE A 323 -14.47 -4.09 8.12
C ILE A 323 -14.99 -4.29 6.69
N TYR A 324 -15.67 -5.42 6.44
CA TYR A 324 -16.22 -5.82 5.15
C TYR A 324 -15.17 -5.92 4.02
N ALA A 325 -13.93 -6.27 4.35
CA ALA A 325 -12.91 -6.57 3.36
C ALA A 325 -13.21 -7.91 2.68
N GLN A 326 -13.08 -7.95 1.35
CA GLN A 326 -13.36 -9.14 0.54
C GLN A 326 -12.12 -10.01 0.34
N VAL A 327 -10.93 -9.50 0.63
CA VAL A 327 -9.67 -10.21 0.40
C VAL A 327 -8.69 -9.93 1.53
N VAL A 328 -7.99 -10.98 1.95
CA VAL A 328 -6.82 -10.92 2.82
C VAL A 328 -5.60 -11.37 2.03
N VAL A 329 -4.51 -10.61 2.12
CA VAL A 329 -3.23 -11.01 1.55
C VAL A 329 -2.20 -11.11 2.66
N LEU A 330 -1.52 -12.25 2.74
CA LEU A 330 -0.35 -12.41 3.59
C LEU A 330 0.89 -12.02 2.78
N GLY A 331 1.57 -10.94 3.14
CA GLY A 331 2.81 -10.49 2.52
C GLY A 331 4.03 -11.05 3.25
N ILE A 332 4.78 -11.96 2.63
CA ILE A 332 5.98 -12.54 3.21
C ILE A 332 7.21 -12.23 2.37
N VAL A 333 8.24 -11.73 3.05
CA VAL A 333 9.61 -11.66 2.52
C VAL A 333 10.46 -12.66 3.30
N THR A 334 10.99 -13.66 2.61
CA THR A 334 11.77 -14.73 3.23
C THR A 334 12.89 -15.25 2.34
N ASN A 335 13.94 -15.80 2.96
CA ASN A 335 14.99 -16.54 2.25
C ASN A 335 14.90 -18.05 2.51
N SER A 336 13.83 -18.51 3.19
CA SER A 336 13.59 -19.93 3.39
C SER A 336 13.40 -20.66 2.05
N SER A 337 14.04 -21.82 1.93
CA SER A 337 13.99 -22.66 0.73
C SER A 337 12.79 -23.62 0.72
N ASP A 338 12.34 -24.07 1.90
CA ASP A 338 11.16 -24.93 2.02
C ASP A 338 9.96 -24.09 2.47
N LEU A 339 8.99 -23.97 1.58
CA LEU A 339 7.78 -23.17 1.78
C LEU A 339 6.52 -24.02 1.74
N SER A 340 6.68 -25.35 1.75
CA SER A 340 5.57 -26.30 1.56
C SER A 340 4.50 -26.13 2.64
N GLU A 341 4.93 -25.96 3.89
CA GLU A 341 4.04 -25.75 5.03
C GLU A 341 3.34 -24.39 4.97
N LEU A 342 4.05 -23.33 4.56
CA LEU A 342 3.46 -22.00 4.36
C LEU A 342 2.35 -22.04 3.30
N PHE A 343 2.59 -22.68 2.16
CA PHE A 343 1.57 -22.84 1.13
C PHE A 343 0.36 -23.64 1.63
N ALA A 344 0.59 -24.72 2.39
CA ALA A 344 -0.48 -25.52 2.97
C ALA A 344 -1.37 -24.70 3.93
N ILE A 345 -0.79 -23.86 4.77
CA ILE A 345 -1.53 -22.99 5.70
C ILE A 345 -2.37 -21.96 4.95
N VAL A 346 -1.79 -21.31 3.95
CA VAL A 346 -2.53 -20.32 3.15
C VAL A 346 -3.66 -20.99 2.38
N ALA A 347 -3.44 -22.18 1.82
CA ALA A 347 -4.47 -22.94 1.11
C ALA A 347 -5.61 -23.38 2.06
N ASP A 348 -5.28 -23.87 3.25
CA ASP A 348 -6.27 -24.24 4.27
C ASP A 348 -7.08 -23.02 4.74
N ALA A 349 -6.42 -21.90 5.03
CA ALA A 349 -7.08 -20.65 5.39
C ALA A 349 -7.98 -20.13 4.26
N ALA A 350 -7.52 -20.20 3.02
CA ALA A 350 -8.27 -19.82 1.83
C ALA A 350 -9.52 -20.69 1.62
N GLN A 351 -9.42 -21.99 1.92
CA GLN A 351 -10.59 -22.88 1.83
C GLN A 351 -11.61 -22.57 2.92
N LYS A 352 -11.17 -22.34 4.16
CA LYS A 352 -12.04 -22.00 5.30
C LYS A 352 -12.69 -20.62 5.16
N SER A 353 -12.00 -19.66 4.54
CA SER A 353 -12.49 -18.28 4.39
C SER A 353 -13.52 -18.12 3.26
N LYS A 354 -13.67 -19.10 2.36
CA LYS A 354 -14.69 -19.08 1.30
C LYS A 354 -16.11 -18.95 1.85
N GLU A 355 -16.40 -19.60 2.96
CA GLU A 355 -17.71 -19.50 3.64
C GLU A 355 -17.98 -18.09 4.16
N ARG A 356 -16.92 -17.34 4.48
CA ARG A 356 -16.98 -15.92 4.88
C ARG A 356 -17.01 -14.97 3.67
N GLY A 357 -16.93 -15.51 2.45
CA GLY A 357 -16.81 -14.73 1.21
C GLY A 357 -15.51 -13.92 1.11
N ILE A 358 -14.44 -14.38 1.77
CA ILE A 358 -13.14 -13.71 1.82
C ILE A 358 -12.10 -14.52 1.02
N GLY A 359 -11.47 -13.89 0.03
CA GLY A 359 -10.32 -14.44 -0.69
C GLY A 359 -9.05 -14.37 0.16
N VAL A 360 -8.20 -15.41 0.11
CA VAL A 360 -6.93 -15.42 0.83
C VAL A 360 -5.80 -15.77 -0.13
N HIS A 361 -4.78 -14.91 -0.16
CA HIS A 361 -3.64 -15.04 -1.07
C HIS A 361 -2.33 -14.78 -0.35
N LEU A 362 -1.23 -15.18 -0.97
CA LEU A 362 0.13 -14.99 -0.47
C LEU A 362 0.92 -14.12 -1.44
N ALA A 363 1.39 -12.97 -0.98
CA ALA A 363 2.38 -12.16 -1.66
C ALA A 363 3.77 -12.54 -1.16
N LEU A 364 4.49 -13.37 -1.91
CA LEU A 364 5.76 -13.96 -1.50
C LEU A 364 6.89 -13.50 -2.41
N ASN A 365 7.90 -12.85 -1.84
CA ASN A 365 9.15 -12.49 -2.54
C ASN A 365 8.96 -11.80 -3.91
N GLY A 366 7.93 -10.95 -4.04
CA GLY A 366 7.66 -10.22 -5.28
C GLY A 366 6.73 -10.93 -6.27
N LYS A 367 6.11 -12.06 -5.89
CA LYS A 367 5.08 -12.74 -6.67
C LYS A 367 3.78 -12.87 -5.87
N LEU A 368 2.66 -13.02 -6.59
CA LEU A 368 1.36 -13.29 -5.98
C LEU A 368 0.97 -14.75 -6.20
N HIS A 369 0.63 -15.44 -5.13
CA HIS A 369 0.23 -16.83 -5.09
C HIS A 369 -1.25 -16.89 -4.71
N LEU A 370 -2.09 -17.22 -5.68
CA LEU A 370 -3.53 -17.20 -5.50
C LEU A 370 -3.98 -18.45 -4.74
N TRP A 371 -4.81 -18.28 -3.70
CA TRP A 371 -5.44 -19.40 -2.98
C TRP A 371 -4.43 -20.40 -2.37
N GLY A 372 -3.21 -19.93 -2.07
CA GLY A 372 -2.12 -20.80 -1.58
C GLY A 372 -1.44 -21.64 -2.66
N SER A 373 -1.68 -21.38 -3.95
CA SER A 373 -0.99 -22.07 -5.05
C SER A 373 0.53 -21.85 -4.99
N VAL A 374 1.28 -22.92 -5.27
CA VAL A 374 2.75 -22.85 -5.38
C VAL A 374 3.18 -22.04 -6.61
N ASP A 375 2.33 -21.97 -7.64
CA ASP A 375 2.61 -21.23 -8.86
C ASP A 375 2.44 -19.73 -8.62
N GLY A 376 3.57 -19.04 -8.49
CA GLY A 376 3.61 -17.59 -8.33
C GLY A 376 3.33 -16.87 -9.66
N ILE A 377 2.40 -15.94 -9.63
CA ILE A 377 2.00 -15.09 -10.75
C ILE A 377 2.73 -13.75 -10.66
N GLU A 378 3.24 -13.29 -11.79
CA GLU A 378 3.83 -11.96 -11.91
C GLU A 378 2.74 -10.89 -11.75
N PRO A 379 2.97 -9.80 -10.99
CA PRO A 379 1.93 -8.82 -10.66
C PRO A 379 1.17 -8.27 -11.87
N TRP A 380 1.87 -8.00 -12.98
CA TRP A 380 1.26 -7.44 -14.19
C TRP A 380 0.34 -8.41 -14.95
N LYS A 381 0.30 -9.69 -14.54
CA LYS A 381 -0.57 -10.73 -15.10
C LYS A 381 -1.81 -11.02 -14.25
N VAL A 382 -1.88 -10.49 -13.02
CA VAL A 382 -2.97 -10.76 -12.08
C VAL A 382 -4.25 -10.04 -12.54
N SER A 383 -5.37 -10.76 -12.63
CA SER A 383 -6.69 -10.13 -12.73
C SER A 383 -7.25 -9.85 -11.34
N LEU A 384 -7.86 -8.68 -11.13
CA LEU A 384 -8.41 -8.32 -9.82
C LEU A 384 -9.64 -9.17 -9.43
N GLU A 385 -10.33 -9.71 -10.43
CA GLU A 385 -11.47 -10.61 -10.26
C GLU A 385 -11.03 -11.96 -9.65
N GLU A 386 -9.83 -12.45 -9.99
CA GLU A 386 -9.27 -13.71 -9.48
C GLU A 386 -8.92 -13.65 -7.99
N LEU A 387 -8.89 -12.45 -7.40
CA LEU A 387 -8.63 -12.25 -5.97
C LEU A 387 -9.88 -12.47 -5.12
N GLN A 388 -11.07 -12.50 -5.72
CA GLN A 388 -12.31 -12.60 -4.98
C GLN A 388 -12.79 -14.04 -4.96
N VAL A 389 -13.46 -14.43 -3.87
CA VAL A 389 -14.28 -15.64 -3.91
C VAL A 389 -15.40 -15.34 -4.88
N ASP A 390 -15.54 -16.18 -5.91
CA ASP A 390 -16.68 -16.15 -6.81
C ASP A 390 -17.93 -16.18 -5.95
N LYS A 391 -18.58 -15.02 -5.83
CA LYS A 391 -19.97 -14.99 -5.44
C LYS A 391 -20.66 -15.50 -6.68
N SER A 392 -21.16 -16.74 -6.63
CA SER A 392 -22.26 -17.10 -7.51
C SER A 392 -23.20 -15.89 -7.47
N PRO A 393 -23.43 -15.19 -8.60
CA PRO A 393 -24.38 -14.11 -8.58
C PRO A 393 -25.65 -14.69 -7.93
N PRO A 394 -26.32 -13.96 -7.02
CA PRO A 394 -27.64 -14.43 -6.58
C PRO A 394 -28.38 -14.87 -7.85
N GLU A 395 -28.96 -16.08 -7.84
CA GLU A 395 -29.48 -16.82 -9.01
C GLU A 395 -30.52 -16.06 -9.87
N GLU A 396 -30.73 -14.77 -9.63
CA GLU A 396 -31.59 -13.89 -10.36
C GLU A 396 -30.94 -12.51 -10.56
N GLU A 397 -29.89 -12.43 -11.37
CA GLU A 397 -29.55 -11.15 -12.01
C GLU A 397 -30.44 -10.98 -13.26
N TRP A 398 -31.69 -10.58 -13.02
CA TRP A 398 -32.56 -10.14 -14.10
C TRP A 398 -31.98 -8.87 -14.72
N SER A 399 -31.49 -8.97 -15.96
CA SER A 399 -31.24 -7.79 -16.78
C SER A 399 -32.36 -7.65 -17.81
N VAL A 400 -33.12 -6.56 -17.72
CA VAL A 400 -33.95 -6.07 -18.82
C VAL A 400 -33.85 -4.55 -18.85
N GLY A 401 -33.15 -4.00 -19.84
CA GLY A 401 -33.19 -2.58 -20.23
C GLY A 401 -32.77 -1.57 -19.15
N GLU A 402 -31.79 -0.72 -19.46
CA GLU A 402 -31.32 0.32 -18.54
C GLU A 402 -32.46 1.10 -17.86
N SER A 403 -32.41 1.20 -16.53
CA SER A 403 -33.37 1.99 -15.77
C SER A 403 -32.76 3.34 -15.42
N PRO A 404 -33.15 4.44 -16.09
CA PRO A 404 -32.96 5.77 -15.56
C PRO A 404 -33.91 5.95 -14.36
N LYS A 405 -33.54 5.39 -13.20
CA LYS A 405 -34.27 5.67 -11.96
C LYS A 405 -33.85 7.04 -11.44
N SER A 406 -34.70 8.00 -11.80
CA SER A 406 -35.32 8.97 -10.89
C SER A 406 -34.40 10.04 -10.29
N TYR A 407 -34.24 11.12 -11.05
CA TYR A 407 -34.26 12.47 -10.50
C TYR A 407 -35.69 12.81 -10.07
N GLY A 408 -36.03 12.56 -8.81
CA GLY A 408 -37.34 12.91 -8.27
C GLY A 408 -37.36 12.85 -6.75
N PHE A 409 -37.42 14.01 -6.11
CA PHE A 409 -37.79 14.13 -4.71
C PHE A 409 -39.23 13.62 -4.56
N GLY A 410 -39.42 12.48 -3.90
CA GLY A 410 -40.76 11.97 -3.54
C GLY A 410 -41.22 10.71 -4.25
N GLY A 411 -40.48 9.60 -4.11
CA GLY A 411 -41.06 8.32 -3.68
C GLY A 411 -42.16 7.60 -4.50
N LEU A 412 -42.45 7.93 -5.75
CA LEU A 412 -43.34 7.11 -6.60
C LEU A 412 -42.71 6.79 -7.95
N ILE A 413 -42.61 5.48 -8.21
CA ILE A 413 -41.91 4.86 -9.34
C ILE A 413 -42.89 4.76 -10.51
N GLU A 414 -42.66 5.52 -11.58
CA GLU A 414 -43.34 5.33 -12.88
C GLU A 414 -42.29 5.09 -13.99
N SER A 415 -42.66 4.26 -14.96
CA SER A 415 -41.81 3.88 -16.09
C SER A 415 -41.54 5.05 -17.05
N PHE A 416 -40.32 5.17 -17.55
CA PHE A 416 -39.90 6.20 -18.52
C PHE A 416 -40.71 6.12 -19.83
N ASP A 417 -41.33 7.24 -20.23
CA ASP A 417 -42.17 7.34 -21.43
C ASP A 417 -41.34 7.31 -22.72
N LYS A 418 -41.46 6.21 -23.48
CA LYS A 418 -40.80 6.03 -24.79
C LYS A 418 -41.17 7.08 -25.83
N ASN A 419 -42.27 7.81 -25.64
CA ASN A 419 -42.66 8.91 -26.52
C ASN A 419 -41.82 10.18 -26.30
N VAL A 420 -41.11 10.30 -25.17
CA VAL A 420 -40.18 11.41 -24.91
C VAL A 420 -38.91 11.24 -25.73
N LEU A 421 -38.35 10.03 -25.77
CA LEU A 421 -37.15 9.71 -26.56
C LEU A 421 -37.38 9.95 -28.06
N ARG A 422 -38.50 9.46 -28.60
CA ARG A 422 -38.89 9.66 -30.00
C ARG A 422 -39.09 11.14 -30.36
N ARG A 423 -39.57 11.96 -29.42
CA ARG A 423 -39.71 13.41 -29.63
C ARG A 423 -38.35 14.09 -29.74
N TRP A 424 -37.41 13.75 -28.86
CA TRP A 424 -36.05 14.28 -28.92
C TRP A 424 -35.31 13.89 -30.20
N GLU A 425 -35.43 12.64 -30.65
CA GLU A 425 -34.88 12.19 -31.93
C GLU A 425 -35.46 12.98 -33.12
N GLN A 426 -36.77 13.24 -33.09
CA GLN A 426 -37.44 14.03 -34.13
C GLN A 426 -37.10 15.52 -34.08
N GLU A 427 -36.81 16.09 -32.91
CA GLU A 427 -36.42 17.48 -32.74
C GLU A 427 -34.96 17.72 -33.15
N LEU A 428 -34.06 16.77 -32.86
CA LEU A 428 -32.65 16.85 -33.28
C LEU A 428 -32.48 16.69 -34.81
N CYS A 429 -33.32 15.89 -35.45
CA CYS A 429 -33.32 15.72 -36.92
C CYS A 429 -34.03 16.86 -37.68
N LYS A 430 -34.65 17.83 -37.00
CA LYS A 430 -35.30 19.00 -37.63
C LYS A 430 -34.44 20.27 -37.59
N GLY A 431 -33.22 20.18 -37.05
CA GLY A 431 -32.27 21.29 -36.89
C GLY A 431 -31.11 21.34 -37.90
N THR A 432 -31.13 20.48 -38.92
CA THR A 432 -30.27 20.52 -40.13
C THR A 432 -31.15 20.48 -41.35
#